data_AF-A0A212LQN4-F1
#
_entry.id   AF-A0A212LQN4-F1
#
_cell.length_a   1.000
_cell.length_b   1.000
_cell.length_c   1.000
_cell.angle_alpha   90.00
_cell.angle_beta   90.00
_cell.angle_gamma   90.00
#
_symmetry.space_group_name_H-M   'P 1'
#
loop_
_entity.id
_entity.type
_entity.pdbx_description
1 polymer ?
#
loop_
_entity_poly.entity_id
_entity_poly.type
_entity_poly.pdbx_seq_one_letter_code
_entity_poly.pdbx_strand_id
1 'polypeptide(L)'
;MSVAIVWIAGPIGYAKTLVEGGQSFRWSFIAGDGLGCIRRYTLAFETKTREFRVIAPDRNGWEQAHADLLTNLYRPISILRSDLPKGKILDALRGMLTDRDLSIVSAASLLRAAS
;
A
#
# COMPACT_ATOMS: atom_id res chain seq x y z
N MET A 1 4.05 19.09 -11.33
CA MET A 1 2.72 18.56 -10.99
C MET A 1 2.84 17.05 -10.80
N SER A 2 2.37 16.49 -9.68
CA SER A 2 2.29 15.03 -9.53
C SER A 2 1.12 14.50 -10.36
N VAL A 3 1.38 13.58 -11.27
CA VAL A 3 0.35 12.93 -12.08
C VAL A 3 -0.61 12.16 -11.16
N ALA A 4 -1.92 12.31 -11.39
CA ALA A 4 -2.95 11.68 -10.56
C ALA A 4 -3.01 10.16 -10.80
N ILE A 5 -3.02 9.39 -9.72
CA ILE A 5 -3.28 7.95 -9.76
C ILE A 5 -4.71 7.70 -10.22
N VAL A 6 -4.89 6.79 -11.18
CA VAL A 6 -6.19 6.44 -11.77
C VAL A 6 -6.70 5.12 -11.22
N TRP A 7 -5.81 4.17 -10.92
CA TRP A 7 -6.17 2.87 -10.38
C TRP A 7 -5.11 2.37 -9.40
N ILE A 8 -5.53 1.50 -8.48
CA ILE A 8 -4.67 0.86 -7.50
C ILE A 8 -5.03 -0.62 -7.42
N ALA A 9 -4.03 -1.50 -7.44
CA ALA A 9 -4.15 -2.92 -7.23
C ALA A 9 -3.43 -3.32 -5.94
N GLY A 10 -4.08 -4.17 -5.14
CA GLY A 10 -3.50 -4.79 -3.95
C GLY A 10 -4.44 -4.87 -2.76
N PRO A 11 -3.95 -5.36 -1.60
CA PRO A 11 -2.55 -5.73 -1.35
C PRO A 11 -2.05 -6.89 -2.23
N ILE A 12 -0.90 -6.74 -2.88
CA ILE A 12 -0.26 -7.79 -3.71
C ILE A 12 0.89 -8.51 -2.98
N GLY A 13 1.20 -8.05 -1.77
CA GLY A 13 2.23 -8.64 -0.93
C GLY A 13 2.10 -8.14 0.50
N TYR A 14 2.47 -8.99 1.44
CA TYR A 14 2.49 -8.69 2.87
C TYR A 14 3.82 -9.12 3.47
N ALA A 15 4.41 -8.26 4.30
CA ALA A 15 5.63 -8.55 5.02
C ALA A 15 5.54 -8.06 6.46
N LYS A 16 6.10 -8.86 7.37
CA LYS A 16 6.31 -8.49 8.77
C LYS A 16 7.81 -8.34 8.99
N THR A 17 8.24 -7.18 9.50
CA THR A 17 9.65 -6.87 9.73
C THR A 17 9.85 -6.42 11.18
N LEU A 18 10.92 -6.89 11.82
CA LEU A 18 11.35 -6.35 13.10
C LEU A 18 12.02 -4.99 12.86
N VAL A 19 11.61 -3.98 13.63
CA VAL A 19 12.21 -2.65 13.62
C VAL A 19 12.66 -2.31 15.04
N GLU A 20 13.55 -1.35 15.18
CA GLU A 20 14.05 -0.95 16.50
C GLU A 20 12.89 -0.56 17.43
N GLY A 21 12.70 -1.33 18.50
CA GLY A 21 11.62 -1.13 19.47
C GLY A 21 10.22 -1.54 19.00
N GLY A 22 10.07 -2.36 17.95
CA GLY A 22 8.76 -2.85 17.53
C GLY A 22 8.71 -3.75 16.29
N GLN A 23 7.53 -3.80 15.69
CA GLN A 23 7.22 -4.55 14.47
C GLN A 23 6.65 -3.59 13.43
N SER A 24 7.01 -3.80 12.16
CA SER A 24 6.45 -3.12 11.01
C SER A 24 5.70 -4.13 10.15
N PHE A 25 4.41 -3.89 9.94
CA PHE A 25 3.55 -4.66 9.05
C PHE A 25 3.39 -3.88 7.75
N ARG A 26 3.69 -4.52 6.61
CA ARG A 26 3.85 -3.84 5.33
C ARG A 26 3.01 -4.51 4.27
N TRP A 27 2.16 -3.74 3.59
CA TRP A 27 1.35 -4.18 2.46
C TRP A 27 1.82 -3.46 1.20
N SER A 28 2.08 -4.23 0.14
CA SER A 28 2.52 -3.69 -1.15
C SER A 28 1.35 -3.53 -2.10
N PHE A 29 1.34 -2.44 -2.85
CA PHE A 29 0.33 -2.07 -3.84
C PHE A 29 1.02 -1.61 -5.11
N ILE A 30 0.33 -1.76 -6.24
CA ILE A 30 0.74 -1.20 -7.52
C ILE A 30 -0.33 -0.21 -7.96
N ALA A 31 0.08 0.94 -8.45
CA ALA A 31 -0.83 1.97 -8.91
C ALA A 31 -0.38 2.50 -10.27
N GLY A 32 -1.34 2.79 -11.13
CA GLY A 32 -1.09 3.41 -12.43
C GLY A 32 -1.69 4.80 -12.50
N ASP A 33 -1.01 5.69 -13.23
CA ASP A 33 -1.53 7.01 -13.56
C ASP A 33 -2.09 7.07 -15.00
N GLY A 34 -2.72 8.20 -15.34
CA GLY A 34 -3.32 8.41 -16.66
C GLY A 34 -2.32 8.52 -17.81
N LEU A 35 -1.01 8.56 -17.53
CA LEU A 35 0.05 8.56 -18.52
C LEU A 35 0.66 7.16 -18.72
N GLY A 36 0.10 6.13 -18.09
CA GLY A 36 0.60 4.76 -18.15
C GLY A 36 1.82 4.52 -17.26
N CYS A 37 2.21 5.46 -16.39
CA CYS A 37 3.31 5.21 -15.45
C CYS A 37 2.84 4.35 -14.28
N ILE A 38 3.67 3.40 -13.88
CA ILE A 38 3.41 2.52 -12.73
C ILE A 38 4.18 2.99 -11.49
N ARG A 39 3.58 2.85 -10.31
CA ARG A 39 4.22 3.11 -9.03
C ARG A 39 3.88 2.01 -8.06
N ARG A 40 4.90 1.48 -7.40
CA ARG A 40 4.69 0.67 -6.21
C ARG A 40 4.47 1.58 -5.00
N TYR A 41 3.58 1.18 -4.12
CA TYR A 41 3.37 1.79 -2.82
C TYR A 41 3.46 0.72 -1.75
N THR A 42 4.05 1.05 -0.62
CA THR A 42 4.03 0.22 0.58
C THR A 42 3.28 0.95 1.67
N LEU A 43 2.14 0.42 2.10
CA LEU A 43 1.48 0.86 3.32
C LEU A 43 2.16 0.14 4.49
N ALA A 44 2.69 0.88 5.44
CA ALA A 44 3.33 0.33 6.63
C ALA A 44 2.55 0.74 7.88
N PHE A 45 2.30 -0.21 8.78
CA PHE A 45 1.87 0.04 10.15
C PHE A 45 3.01 -0.29 11.10
N GLU A 46 3.36 0.64 11.99
CA GLU A 46 4.42 0.43 12.98
C GLU A 46 3.84 0.31 14.38
N THR A 47 4.16 -0.76 15.10
CA THR A 47 3.65 -0.94 16.47
C THR A 47 4.21 0.08 17.46
N LYS A 48 5.37 0.68 17.14
CA LYS A 48 6.02 1.70 17.97
C LYS A 48 5.21 3.01 18.01
N THR A 49 4.77 3.48 16.86
CA THR A 49 3.99 4.73 16.74
C THR A 49 2.49 4.47 16.72
N ARG A 50 2.07 3.25 16.38
CA ARG A 50 0.68 2.85 16.11
C ARG A 50 0.06 3.65 14.96
N GLU A 51 0.90 4.01 13.99
CA GLU A 51 0.49 4.82 12.85
C GLU A 51 0.70 4.08 11.54
N PHE A 52 -0.19 4.39 10.59
CA PHE A 52 0.01 4.01 9.20
C PHE A 52 0.80 5.10 8.46
N ARG A 53 1.74 4.67 7.62
CA ARG A 53 2.47 5.54 6.70
C ARG A 53 2.58 4.91 5.32
N VAL A 54 2.66 5.76 4.29
CA VAL A 54 2.92 5.31 2.92
C VAL A 54 4.39 5.53 2.60
N ILE A 55 5.03 4.46 2.15
CA ILE A 55 6.37 4.47 1.61
C ILE A 55 6.22 4.24 0.12
N ALA A 56 6.34 5.29 -0.67
CA ALA A 56 6.41 5.19 -2.10
C ALA A 56 7.88 4.96 -2.49
N PRO A 57 8.27 3.80 -3.06
CA PRO A 57 9.51 3.76 -3.83
C PRO A 57 9.48 4.82 -4.93
N ASP A 58 10.66 5.37 -5.21
CA ASP A 58 10.88 6.12 -6.44
C ASP A 58 10.55 5.23 -7.65
N ARG A 59 10.26 5.86 -8.79
CA ARG A 59 9.95 5.17 -10.05
C ARG A 59 11.03 4.12 -10.34
N ASN A 60 10.72 2.85 -10.12
CA ASN A 60 11.64 1.77 -10.42
C ASN A 60 11.77 1.65 -11.94
N GLY A 61 13.00 1.79 -12.47
CA GLY A 61 13.26 1.73 -13.91
C GLY A 61 12.75 0.43 -14.55
N TRP A 62 12.81 -0.69 -13.84
CA TRP A 62 12.27 -1.96 -14.32
C TRP A 62 10.73 -1.92 -14.41
N GLU A 63 10.05 -1.36 -13.41
CA GLU A 63 8.58 -1.26 -13.44
C GLU A 63 8.10 -0.32 -14.54
N GLN A 64 8.85 0.76 -14.83
CA GLN A 64 8.53 1.63 -15.96
C GLN A 64 8.77 0.95 -17.30
N ALA A 65 9.89 0.22 -17.44
CA ALA A 65 10.19 -0.52 -18.67
C ALA A 65 9.14 -1.60 -18.99
N HIS A 66 8.41 -2.09 -17.98
CA HIS A 66 7.40 -3.13 -18.11
C HIS A 66 5.98 -2.63 -17.73
N ALA A 67 5.72 -1.33 -17.84
CA ALA A 67 4.49 -0.71 -17.36
C ALA A 67 3.22 -1.31 -18.00
N ASP A 68 3.25 -1.62 -19.30
CA ASP A 68 2.13 -2.23 -20.02
C ASP A 68 1.86 -3.65 -19.53
N LEU A 69 2.91 -4.44 -19.34
CA LEU A 69 2.82 -5.80 -18.81
C LEU A 69 2.22 -5.78 -17.40
N LEU A 70 2.74 -4.93 -16.52
CA LEU A 70 2.25 -4.81 -15.15
C LEU A 70 0.81 -4.29 -15.12
N THR A 71 0.45 -3.34 -15.98
CA THR A 71 -0.93 -2.87 -16.11
C THR A 71 -1.86 -4.02 -16.47
N ASN A 72 -1.52 -4.80 -17.50
CA ASN A 72 -2.36 -5.93 -17.91
C ASN A 72 -2.43 -7.03 -16.84
N LEU A 73 -1.32 -7.28 -16.14
CA LEU A 73 -1.26 -8.26 -15.05
C LEU A 73 -2.16 -7.88 -13.87
N TYR A 74 -2.18 -6.61 -13.47
CA TYR A 74 -2.89 -6.14 -12.28
C TYR A 74 -4.29 -5.58 -12.56
N ARG A 75 -4.65 -5.31 -13.83
CA ARG A 75 -5.98 -4.83 -14.24
C ARG A 75 -7.14 -5.67 -13.69
N PRO A 76 -7.07 -7.02 -13.60
CA PRO A 76 -8.19 -7.82 -13.09
C PRO A 76 -8.48 -7.61 -11.60
N ILE A 77 -7.51 -7.11 -10.83
CA ILE A 77 -7.62 -6.92 -9.37
C ILE A 77 -7.50 -5.45 -8.97
N SER A 78 -7.52 -4.53 -9.94
CA SER A 78 -7.41 -3.10 -9.66
C SER A 78 -8.77 -2.50 -9.31
N ILE A 79 -8.73 -1.48 -8.46
CA ILE A 79 -9.85 -0.63 -8.10
C ILE A 79 -9.56 0.77 -8.64
N LEU A 80 -10.57 1.45 -9.19
CA LEU A 80 -10.42 2.83 -9.64
C LEU A 80 -10.18 3.74 -8.43
N ARG A 81 -9.27 4.70 -8.58
CA ARG A 81 -8.95 5.65 -7.51
C ARG A 81 -10.18 6.46 -7.09
N SER A 82 -11.14 6.69 -7.98
CA SER A 82 -12.41 7.37 -7.71
C SER A 82 -13.29 6.65 -6.70
N ASP A 83 -13.16 5.33 -6.60
CA ASP A 83 -14.03 4.46 -5.81
C ASP A 83 -13.44 4.22 -4.41
N LEU A 84 -12.20 4.68 -4.19
CA LEU A 84 -11.50 4.61 -2.92
C LEU A 84 -11.67 5.91 -2.11
N PRO A 85 -11.48 5.87 -0.78
CA PRO A 85 -11.54 7.05 0.07
C PRO A 85 -10.82 8.26 -0.54
N LYS A 86 -11.54 9.39 -0.63
CA LYS A 86 -10.99 10.65 -1.17
C LYS A 86 -9.89 11.18 -0.24
N GLY A 87 -8.96 11.95 -0.80
CA GLY A 87 -7.86 12.55 -0.05
C GLY A 87 -6.51 11.89 -0.34
N LYS A 88 -5.69 11.74 0.71
CA LYS A 88 -4.30 11.30 0.56
C LYS A 88 -4.25 9.84 0.11
N ILE A 89 -3.16 9.45 -0.55
CA ILE A 89 -2.93 8.06 -0.97
C ILE A 89 -2.98 7.10 0.23
N LEU A 90 -2.57 7.55 1.42
CA LEU A 90 -2.68 6.81 2.67
C LEU A 90 -4.09 6.28 2.92
N ASP A 91 -5.10 7.13 2.78
CA ASP A 91 -6.49 6.78 3.10
C ASP A 91 -7.04 5.78 2.08
N ALA A 92 -6.65 5.95 0.80
CA ALA A 92 -7.00 5.01 -0.25
C ALA A 92 -6.40 3.62 0.02
N LEU A 93 -5.09 3.54 0.30
CA LEU A 93 -4.43 2.26 0.58
C LEU A 93 -4.97 1.57 1.85
N ARG A 94 -5.25 2.36 2.89
CA ARG A 94 -5.87 1.82 4.12
C ARG A 94 -7.27 1.28 3.85
N GLY A 95 -8.06 1.97 3.03
CA GLY A 95 -9.40 1.51 2.63
C GLY A 95 -9.41 0.22 1.80
N MET A 96 -8.27 -0.17 1.24
CA MET A 96 -8.11 -1.43 0.51
C MET A 96 -7.65 -2.60 1.39
N LEU A 97 -7.39 -2.39 2.68
CA LEU A 97 -7.06 -3.48 3.60
C LEU A 97 -8.28 -4.34 3.89
N THR A 98 -8.07 -5.65 3.97
CA THR A 98 -9.13 -6.61 4.33
C THR A 98 -9.37 -6.64 5.83
N ASP A 99 -10.50 -7.22 6.28
CA ASP A 99 -10.75 -7.46 7.71
C ASP A 99 -9.63 -8.26 8.37
N ARG A 100 -9.04 -9.20 7.62
CA ARG A 100 -7.88 -9.97 8.08
C ARG A 100 -6.67 -9.07 8.32
N ASP A 101 -6.37 -8.14 7.43
CA ASP A 101 -5.26 -7.20 7.60
C ASP A 101 -5.48 -6.28 8.80
N LEU A 102 -6.71 -5.78 8.96
CA LEU A 102 -7.10 -4.94 10.10
C LEU A 102 -7.05 -5.71 11.43
N SER A 103 -7.35 -7.01 11.43
CA SER A 103 -7.22 -7.86 12.62
C SER A 103 -5.76 -8.00 13.08
N ILE A 104 -4.80 -8.10 12.15
CA ILE A 104 -3.36 -8.16 12.45
C ILE A 104 -2.92 -6.88 13.15
N VAL A 105 -3.33 -5.73 12.61
CA VAL A 105 -3.00 -4.40 13.16
C VAL A 105 -3.60 -4.22 14.56
N SER A 106 -4.85 -4.63 14.73
CA SER A 106 -5.56 -4.59 16.02
C SER A 106 -4.88 -5.49 17.05
N ALA A 107 -4.58 -6.74 16.71
CA ALA A 107 -3.89 -7.67 17.60
C ALA A 107 -2.51 -7.16 18.02
N ALA A 108 -1.73 -6.62 17.06
CA ALA A 108 -0.42 -6.05 17.33
C ALA A 108 -0.48 -4.82 18.24
N SER A 109 -1.54 -4.02 18.13
CA SER A 109 -1.78 -2.86 18.97
C SER A 109 -2.15 -3.23 20.42
N LEU A 110 -2.85 -4.36 20.61
CA LEU A 110 -3.26 -4.85 21.93
C LEU A 110 -2.10 -5.50 22.69
N LEU A 111 -1.26 -6.30 22.01
CA LEU A 111 -0.14 -6.99 22.65
C LEU A 111 0.87 -6.05 23.33
N ARG A 112 1.02 -4.83 22.83
CA ARG A 112 1.88 -3.81 23.45
C ARG A 112 1.22 -3.08 24.62
N ALA A 113 -0.11 -3.04 24.70
CA ALA A 113 -0.80 -2.44 25.84
C ALA A 113 -0.71 -3.30 27.10
N ALA A 114 -0.39 -4.59 26.95
CA ALA A 114 -0.29 -5.56 28.05
C ALA A 114 1.15 -5.79 28.55
N SER A 115 2.14 -5.14 27.94
CA SER A 115 3.59 -5.25 28.23
C SER A 115 4.14 -3.94 28.76
#